data_AF-A0A969HJ12-F1
#
_entry.id   AF-A0A969HJ12-F1
#
_cell.length_a   1.000
_cell.length_b   1.000
_cell.length_c   1.000
_cell.angle_alpha   90.00
_cell.angle_beta   90.00
_cell.angle_gamma   90.00
#
_symmetry.space_group_name_H-M   'P 1'
#
loop_
_entity.id
_entity.type
_entity.pdbx_description
1 polymer ?
#
loop_
_entity_poly.entity_id
_entity_poly.type
_entity_poly.pdbx_seq_one_letter_code
_entity_poly.pdbx_strand_id
1 'polypeptide(L)'
;MAADDLQPTRMEAAKVAARKFIEQQPNTVQIGIVAFSDGGFVVQPPTNDPDALLATINRLTPQRGTSLGQGIFAALKTIFPDDESDAPAAADLTPTPPPSPTPVPPGTYTPAILFC
;
A
#
# COMPACT_ATOMS: atom_id res chain seq x y z
N MET A 1 11.16 -0.67 5.51
CA MET A 1 11.39 -2.12 5.22
C MET A 1 12.85 -2.56 5.32
N ALA A 2 13.79 -1.67 5.66
CA ALA A 2 15.19 -2.05 5.91
C ALA A 2 15.41 -2.60 7.33
N ALA A 3 14.46 -3.35 7.86
CA ALA A 3 14.55 -3.93 9.21
C ALA A 3 15.16 -5.33 9.13
N ASP A 4 16.00 -5.68 10.12
CA ASP A 4 16.83 -6.89 10.13
C ASP A 4 16.31 -7.96 11.10
N ASP A 5 15.10 -7.79 11.64
CA ASP A 5 14.43 -8.76 12.50
C ASP A 5 14.09 -10.08 11.78
N LEU A 6 14.25 -10.10 10.46
CA LEU A 6 14.22 -11.31 9.66
C LEU A 6 15.39 -11.30 8.68
N GLN A 7 16.25 -12.32 8.77
CA GLN A 7 17.47 -12.40 7.96
C GLN A 7 17.15 -12.69 6.48
N PRO A 8 17.87 -12.07 5.53
CA PRO A 8 18.87 -11.03 5.72
C PRO A 8 18.26 -9.65 6.04
N THR A 9 17.12 -9.31 5.44
CA THR A 9 16.26 -8.18 5.85
C THR A 9 14.80 -8.52 5.55
N ARG A 10 13.84 -7.83 6.18
CA ARG A 10 12.40 -7.97 5.85
C ARG A 10 12.13 -7.79 4.35
N MET A 11 12.79 -6.83 3.71
CA MET A 11 12.64 -6.58 2.27
C MET A 11 13.12 -7.76 1.45
N GLU A 12 14.31 -8.28 1.74
CA GLU A 12 14.86 -9.40 0.97
C GLU A 12 14.04 -10.68 1.13
N ALA A 13 13.51 -10.93 2.32
CA ALA A 13 12.59 -12.04 2.53
C ALA A 13 11.26 -11.85 1.80
N ALA A 14 10.71 -10.64 1.78
CA ALA A 14 9.53 -10.32 0.98
C ALA A 14 9.79 -10.55 -0.53
N LYS A 15 10.97 -10.18 -1.04
CA LYS A 15 11.38 -10.49 -2.42
C LYS A 15 11.43 -12.00 -2.67
N VAL A 16 11.99 -12.79 -1.74
CA VAL A 16 12.01 -14.26 -1.87
C VAL A 16 10.59 -14.82 -1.95
N ALA A 17 9.68 -14.37 -1.07
CA ALA A 17 8.28 -14.81 -1.09
C ALA A 17 7.56 -14.42 -2.40
N ALA A 18 7.78 -13.20 -2.88
CA ALA A 18 7.19 -12.71 -4.12
C ALA A 18 7.70 -13.48 -5.36
N ARG A 19 8.99 -13.80 -5.44
CA ARG A 19 9.54 -14.65 -6.50
C ARG A 19 8.90 -16.04 -6.51
N LYS A 20 8.79 -16.66 -5.33
CA LYS A 20 8.13 -17.96 -5.16
C LYS A 20 6.66 -17.92 -5.61
N PHE A 21 5.96 -16.83 -5.33
CA PHE A 21 4.58 -16.65 -5.77
C PHE A 21 4.47 -16.63 -7.29
N ILE A 22 5.33 -15.87 -7.99
CA ILE A 22 5.36 -15.79 -9.46
C ILE A 22 5.66 -17.16 -10.08
N GLU A 23 6.69 -17.85 -9.57
CA GLU A 23 7.10 -19.18 -10.06
C GLU A 23 6.00 -20.24 -9.92
N GLN A 24 5.07 -20.06 -8.98
CA GLN A 24 3.96 -20.97 -8.74
C GLN A 24 2.71 -20.66 -9.58
N GLN A 25 2.68 -19.54 -10.30
CA GLN A 25 1.52 -19.18 -11.12
C GLN A 25 1.59 -19.78 -12.53
N PRO A 26 0.45 -20.20 -13.10
CA PRO A 26 0.36 -20.54 -14.51
C PRO A 26 0.62 -19.33 -15.42
N ASN A 27 1.19 -19.55 -16.61
CA ASN A 27 1.48 -18.51 -17.61
C ASN A 27 0.25 -17.77 -18.17
N THR A 28 -0.96 -18.21 -17.82
CA THR A 28 -2.22 -17.55 -18.18
C THR A 28 -2.59 -16.43 -17.21
N VAL A 29 -1.92 -16.34 -16.05
CA VAL A 29 -2.19 -15.32 -15.03
C VAL A 29 -1.35 -14.09 -15.31
N GLN A 30 -2.00 -12.93 -15.36
CA GLN A 30 -1.32 -11.64 -15.40
C GLN A 30 -1.05 -11.16 -13.97
N ILE A 31 0.16 -10.70 -13.72
CA ILE A 31 0.60 -10.19 -12.42
C ILE A 31 1.07 -8.75 -12.62
N GLY A 32 0.55 -7.85 -11.79
CA GLY A 32 1.04 -6.47 -11.66
C GLY A 32 1.83 -6.30 -10.37
N ILE A 33 2.79 -5.38 -10.36
CA ILE A 33 3.57 -5.05 -9.16
C ILE A 33 3.37 -3.56 -8.85
N VAL A 34 2.95 -3.30 -7.62
CA VAL A 34 2.77 -1.97 -7.05
C VAL A 34 3.70 -1.82 -5.87
N ALA A 35 4.46 -0.72 -5.85
CA ALA A 35 5.29 -0.32 -4.72
C ALA A 35 4.62 0.82 -3.98
N PHE A 36 4.85 0.90 -2.67
CA PHE A 36 4.35 2.00 -1.85
C PHE A 36 5.36 2.44 -0.80
N SER A 37 5.37 3.74 -0.52
CA SER A 37 6.26 4.40 0.43
C SER A 37 5.56 5.64 0.99
N ASP A 38 5.88 6.85 0.54
CA ASP A 38 5.08 8.05 0.80
C ASP A 38 3.83 8.14 -0.10
N GLY A 39 3.84 7.45 -1.25
CA GLY A 39 2.70 7.26 -2.14
C GLY A 39 2.56 5.83 -2.64
N GLY A 40 1.73 5.62 -3.67
CA GLY A 40 1.55 4.34 -4.36
C GLY A 40 1.92 4.45 -5.84
N PHE A 41 2.75 3.52 -6.33
CA PHE A 41 3.32 3.58 -7.67
C PHE A 41 3.22 2.22 -8.37
N VAL A 42 2.69 2.21 -9.59
CA VAL A 42 2.72 1.02 -10.44
C VAL A 42 4.12 0.88 -11.02
N VAL A 43 4.86 -0.14 -10.58
CA VAL A 43 6.24 -0.39 -11.03
C VAL A 43 6.30 -1.38 -12.19
N GLN A 44 5.32 -2.26 -12.29
CA GLN A 44 5.13 -3.17 -13.41
C GLN A 44 3.62 -3.31 -13.69
N PRO A 45 3.15 -2.87 -14.86
CA PRO A 45 1.79 -3.16 -15.31
C PRO A 45 1.53 -4.67 -15.41
N PRO A 46 0.26 -5.12 -15.35
CA PRO A 46 -0.09 -6.53 -15.43
C PRO A 46 0.51 -7.20 -16.66
N THR A 47 1.36 -8.20 -16.44
CA THR A 47 2.02 -8.98 -17.50
C THR A 47 2.04 -10.45 -17.13
N ASN A 48 2.16 -11.31 -18.12
CA ASN A 48 2.37 -12.74 -17.97
C ASN A 48 3.84 -13.14 -18.23
N ASP A 49 4.75 -12.16 -18.34
CA ASP A 49 6.19 -12.38 -18.48
C ASP A 49 6.86 -12.51 -17.10
N PRO A 50 7.27 -13.71 -16.67
CA PRO A 50 7.92 -13.92 -15.38
C PRO A 50 9.28 -13.22 -15.28
N ASP A 51 10.03 -13.10 -16.38
CA ASP A 51 11.37 -12.48 -16.34
C ASP A 51 11.26 -10.98 -16.06
N ALA A 52 10.28 -10.31 -16.67
CA ALA A 52 9.97 -8.90 -16.39
C ALA A 52 9.56 -8.69 -14.92
N LEU A 53 8.75 -9.58 -14.36
CA LEU A 53 8.31 -9.53 -12.97
C LEU A 53 9.47 -9.74 -11.99
N LEU A 54 10.31 -10.75 -12.22
CA LEU A 54 11.49 -11.05 -11.40
C LEU A 54 12.49 -9.89 -11.44
N ALA A 55 12.74 -9.33 -12.63
CA ALA A 55 13.60 -8.16 -12.79
C ALA A 55 13.08 -6.95 -12.00
N THR A 56 11.77 -6.73 -12.01
CA THR A 56 11.13 -5.64 -11.26
C THR A 56 11.30 -5.82 -9.74
N ILE A 57 11.01 -7.01 -9.21
CA ILE A 57 11.17 -7.30 -7.77
C ILE A 57 12.61 -7.05 -7.30
N ASN A 58 13.59 -7.44 -8.11
CA ASN A 58 15.00 -7.28 -7.75
C ASN A 58 15.42 -5.80 -7.63
N ARG A 59 14.77 -4.90 -8.37
CA ARG A 59 15.04 -3.46 -8.34
C ARG A 59 14.35 -2.72 -7.18
N LEU A 60 13.43 -3.37 -6.46
CA LEU A 60 12.75 -2.74 -5.33
C LEU A 60 13.74 -2.44 -4.20
N THR A 61 13.73 -1.19 -3.75
CA THR A 61 14.55 -0.71 -2.63
C THR A 61 13.66 -0.13 -1.54
N PRO A 62 14.00 -0.32 -0.25
CA PRO A 62 13.28 0.35 0.82
C PRO A 62 13.33 1.87 0.66
N GLN A 63 12.16 2.51 0.75
CA GLN A 63 12.03 3.96 0.84
C GLN A 63 11.44 4.36 2.20
N ARG A 64 11.45 5.66 2.49
CA ARG A 64 10.86 6.24 3.71
C ARG A 64 9.35 6.47 3.51
N GLY A 65 8.57 6.31 4.58
CA GLY A 65 7.11 6.45 4.55
C GLY A 65 6.39 5.13 4.31
N THR A 66 5.11 5.07 4.70
CA THR A 66 4.24 3.92 4.46
C THR A 66 2.79 4.38 4.23
N SER A 67 2.43 4.69 2.99
CA SER A 67 1.09 5.07 2.56
C SER A 67 0.38 3.86 1.96
N LEU A 68 -0.08 2.98 2.84
CA LEU A 68 -0.75 1.75 2.44
C LEU A 68 -2.00 2.02 1.60
N GLY A 69 -2.78 3.05 1.96
CA GLY A 69 -3.98 3.44 1.21
C GLY A 69 -3.67 3.77 -0.24
N GLN A 70 -2.67 4.62 -0.49
CA GLN A 70 -2.26 4.97 -1.86
C GLN A 70 -1.75 3.76 -2.65
N GLY A 71 -1.05 2.83 -1.98
CA GLY A 71 -0.66 1.56 -2.58
C GLY A 71 -1.86 0.70 -3.03
N ILE A 72 -2.89 0.58 -2.19
CA ILE A 72 -4.11 -0.17 -2.52
C ILE A 72 -4.87 0.52 -3.66
N PHE A 73 -5.05 1.85 -3.62
CA PHE A 73 -5.71 2.60 -4.69
C PHE A 73 -4.99 2.45 -6.03
N ALA A 74 -3.65 2.54 -6.04
CA ALA A 74 -2.86 2.32 -7.25
C ALA A 74 -3.05 0.89 -7.79
N ALA A 75 -3.10 -0.12 -6.93
CA ALA A 75 -3.37 -1.50 -7.33
C ALA A 75 -4.75 -1.68 -7.94
N LEU A 76 -5.80 -1.14 -7.30
CA LEU A 76 -7.17 -1.22 -7.80
C LEU A 76 -7.30 -0.54 -9.17
N LYS A 77 -6.79 0.68 -9.32
CA LYS A 77 -6.78 1.41 -10.59
C LYS A 77 -6.04 0.65 -11.70
N THR A 78 -5.04 -0.15 -11.34
CA THR A 78 -4.27 -0.95 -12.30
C THR A 78 -5.06 -2.14 -12.84
N ILE A 79 -5.86 -2.80 -12.01
CA ILE A 79 -6.65 -3.98 -12.40
C ILE A 79 -8.07 -3.61 -12.90
N PHE A 80 -8.56 -2.43 -12.53
CA PHE A 80 -9.84 -1.87 -12.96
C PHE A 80 -9.65 -0.46 -13.53
N PRO A 81 -9.05 -0.32 -14.72
CA PRO A 81 -8.76 1.00 -15.30
C PRO A 81 -10.03 1.78 -15.70
N ASP A 82 -11.14 1.08 -15.93
CA ASP A 82 -12.42 1.67 -16.35
C ASP A 82 -13.31 2.08 -15.17
N ASP A 83 -12.98 1.63 -13.95
CA ASP A 83 -13.64 2.09 -12.72
C ASP A 83 -12.94 3.36 -12.25
N GLU A 84 -13.47 4.54 -12.60
CA GLU A 84 -13.06 5.83 -12.04
C GLU A 84 -13.47 5.92 -10.56
N SER A 85 -12.76 5.18 -9.70
CA SER A 85 -12.71 5.45 -8.27
C SER A 85 -11.57 6.44 -8.06
N ASP A 86 -11.92 7.73 -8.04
CA ASP A 86 -11.01 8.79 -7.62
C ASP A 86 -10.38 8.39 -6.29
N ALA A 87 -9.05 8.37 -6.23
CA ALA A 87 -8.36 8.19 -4.96
C ALA A 87 -8.91 9.26 -3.99
N PRO A 88 -9.19 8.95 -2.72
CA PRO A 88 -9.29 10.00 -1.73
C PRO A 88 -7.96 10.73 -1.81
N ALA A 89 -8.01 11.96 -2.33
CA ALA A 89 -6.92 12.92 -2.26
C ALA A 89 -6.35 12.77 -0.85
N ALA A 90 -5.06 12.41 -0.76
CA ALA A 90 -4.37 12.11 0.49
C ALA A 90 -5.00 12.97 1.57
N ALA A 91 -5.84 12.34 2.41
CA ALA A 91 -6.71 13.09 3.29
C ALA A 91 -5.80 14.09 3.97
N ASP A 92 -6.08 15.36 3.75
CA ASP A 92 -5.31 16.45 4.28
C ASP A 92 -5.19 16.18 5.79
N LEU A 93 -4.07 15.60 6.20
CA LEU A 93 -3.81 15.25 7.59
C LEU A 93 -3.43 16.51 8.36
N THR A 94 -3.66 17.71 7.81
CA THR A 94 -3.82 18.87 8.67
C THR A 94 -5.09 18.63 9.50
N PRO A 95 -4.97 18.44 10.83
CA PRO A 95 -6.15 18.45 11.65
C PRO A 95 -6.78 19.83 11.47
N THR A 96 -7.92 19.90 10.77
CA THR A 96 -8.81 21.05 10.93
C THR A 96 -9.10 21.10 12.42
N PRO A 97 -8.73 22.18 13.13
CA PRO A 97 -8.98 22.25 14.55
C PRO A 97 -10.48 22.05 14.77
N PRO A 98 -10.91 21.08 15.61
CA PRO A 98 -12.31 20.90 15.88
C PRO A 98 -12.89 22.22 16.41
N PRO A 99 -14.14 22.57 16.06
CA PRO A 99 -14.77 23.72 16.68
C PRO A 99 -14.72 23.55 18.19
N SER A 100 -14.37 24.62 18.90
CA SER A 100 -14.22 24.61 20.36
C SER A 100 -15.47 23.95 20.98
N PRO A 101 -15.32 22.89 21.79
CA PRO A 101 -16.48 22.18 22.32
C PRO A 101 -17.25 23.11 23.24
N THR A 102 -18.54 23.29 22.96
CA THR A 102 -19.46 23.95 23.90
C THR A 102 -19.50 23.11 25.17
N PRO A 103 -19.28 23.68 26.37
CA PRO A 103 -19.37 22.93 27.61
C PRO A 103 -20.75 22.27 27.74
N VAL A 104 -20.78 20.94 27.78
CA VAL A 104 -22.01 20.17 28.02
C VAL A 104 -22.26 20.08 29.54
N PRO A 105 -23.53 20.06 29.97
CA PRO A 105 -23.88 19.88 31.38
C PRO A 105 -23.30 18.58 31.95
N PRO A 106 -22.92 18.55 33.25
CA PRO A 106 -22.38 17.37 33.90
C PRO A 106 -23.30 16.15 33.73
N GLY A 107 -22.74 15.03 33.25
CA GLY A 107 -23.46 13.75 33.05
C GLY A 107 -23.74 13.36 31.60
N THR A 108 -23.35 14.19 30.62
CA THR A 108 -23.48 13.87 29.19
C THR A 108 -22.17 13.26 28.67
N TYR A 109 -22.17 11.95 28.38
CA TYR A 109 -21.03 11.25 27.77
C TYR A 109 -21.41 10.73 26.39
N THR A 110 -20.83 11.28 25.33
CA THR A 110 -20.82 10.65 24.00
C THR A 110 -19.71 9.60 23.95
N PRO A 111 -19.96 8.36 23.51
CA PRO A 111 -18.89 7.38 23.37
C PRO A 111 -17.96 7.79 22.23
N ALA A 112 -16.68 8.01 22.54
CA ALA A 112 -15.64 8.19 21.54
C ALA A 112 -15.04 6.83 21.18
N ILE A 113 -15.07 6.47 19.90
CA ILE A 113 -14.38 5.29 19.38
C ILE A 113 -12.95 5.71 19.03
N LEU A 114 -11.99 5.06 19.65
CA LEU A 114 -10.56 5.24 19.39
C LEU A 114 -10.09 4.08 18.51
N PHE A 115 -9.79 4.35 17.25
CA PHE A 115 -9.05 3.40 16.41
C PHE A 115 -7.55 3.65 16.66
N CYS A 116 -6.91 2.65 17.27
CA CYS A 116 -5.45 2.50 17.32
C CYS A 116 -5.03 1.58 16.17
#